data_AF-A0A1J4K720-F1
#
_entry.id   AF-A0A1J4K720-F1
#
_cell.length_a   1.000
_cell.length_b   1.000
_cell.length_c   1.000
_cell.angle_alpha   90.00
_cell.angle_beta   90.00
_cell.angle_gamma   90.00
#
_symmetry.space_group_name_H-M   'P 1'
#
loop_
_entity.id
_entity.type
_entity.pdbx_description
1 polymer ?
#
loop_
_entity_poly.entity_id
_entity_poly.type
_entity_poly.pdbx_seq_one_letter_code
_entity_poly.pdbx_strand_id
1 'polypeptide(L)'
;MDRTFLTRPHKQRSTFEMKYLERFGTLGEKRVGLPGLSPQLVEKQREMVKTNNQLEEARNKFETWKTNFQRKKKEVDDKQAALEDQKRHLDAFTTQQMSALEKAKAREQEEINQARNIEKELKQLMEQEEELRQQNDTLQKELDQLRPCADYLQTVVDSCQSFDNIEAILNRHQTLAATRAEYLEKYQDLMQRYGTDEAKLTQQLESRKSHLIDCTMKYNEGLAKVAQAKKLNEYRRTTLIKDVQRIEDKNVELSSIKTSIRTIYNRAINKSGTSVDMAEKKKTDVTEEQMLEYIENRFNDLKDIIEDKKVVYKQQPHGEAATPTRGQGTRKGNPT
;
A
#
# COMPACT_ATOMS: atom_id res chain seq x y z
N MET A 1 -53.56 -102.30 -17.46
CA MET A 1 -52.97 -103.47 -16.79
C MET A 1 -54.10 -104.32 -16.26
N ASP A 2 -54.34 -105.43 -16.94
CA ASP A 2 -55.24 -106.50 -16.54
C ASP A 2 -54.75 -107.25 -15.30
N ARG A 3 -55.71 -107.94 -14.67
CA ARG A 3 -55.62 -109.21 -13.89
C ARG A 3 -56.08 -109.06 -12.45
N THR A 4 -57.34 -109.45 -12.20
CA THR A 4 -57.65 -110.14 -10.95
C THR A 4 -58.72 -111.21 -11.16
N PHE A 5 -58.23 -112.44 -11.00
CA PHE A 5 -58.85 -113.75 -11.03
C PHE A 5 -60.16 -113.86 -10.23
N LEU A 6 -61.23 -114.33 -10.88
CA LEU A 6 -62.35 -114.99 -10.20
C LEU A 6 -62.07 -116.50 -10.13
N THR A 7 -61.59 -116.99 -9.00
CA THR A 7 -61.63 -118.42 -8.67
C THR A 7 -63.05 -118.80 -8.24
N ARG A 8 -63.75 -119.60 -9.07
CA ARG A 8 -65.00 -120.26 -8.67
C ARG A 8 -64.66 -121.45 -7.75
N PRO A 9 -65.12 -121.51 -6.49
CA PRO A 9 -64.95 -122.69 -5.65
C PRO A 9 -65.89 -123.81 -6.11
N HIS A 10 -65.33 -124.95 -6.50
CA HIS A 10 -66.07 -126.19 -6.78
C HIS A 10 -66.49 -126.83 -5.44
N LYS A 11 -67.74 -126.63 -5.03
CA LYS A 11 -68.31 -127.17 -3.80
C LYS A 11 -68.51 -128.68 -3.95
N GLN A 12 -67.65 -129.50 -3.32
CA GLN A 12 -67.92 -130.93 -3.15
C GLN A 12 -69.05 -131.11 -2.12
N ARG A 13 -70.08 -131.88 -2.49
CA ARG A 13 -71.26 -132.11 -1.62
C ARG A 13 -70.88 -132.98 -0.43
N SER A 14 -71.31 -132.56 0.75
CA SER A 14 -71.02 -133.27 2.02
C SER A 14 -71.75 -134.62 2.08
N THR A 15 -71.20 -135.60 2.82
CA THR A 15 -71.83 -136.92 3.04
C THR A 15 -73.25 -136.82 3.63
N PHE A 16 -73.52 -135.72 4.35
CA PHE A 16 -74.87 -135.37 4.79
C PHE A 16 -75.77 -134.94 3.62
N GLU A 17 -75.30 -134.09 2.72
CA GLU A 17 -76.07 -133.69 1.52
C GLU A 17 -76.36 -134.89 0.60
N MET A 18 -75.43 -135.85 0.49
CA MET A 18 -75.66 -137.09 -0.25
C MET A 18 -76.77 -137.96 0.37
N LYS A 19 -76.72 -138.22 1.70
CA LYS A 19 -77.77 -138.99 2.40
C LYS A 19 -79.11 -138.24 2.47
N TYR A 20 -79.08 -136.91 2.52
CA TYR A 20 -80.28 -136.07 2.50
C TYR A 20 -80.94 -136.07 1.11
N LEU A 21 -80.16 -136.05 0.03
CA LEU A 21 -80.65 -136.17 -1.35
C LEU A 21 -81.14 -137.59 -1.68
N GLU A 22 -80.57 -138.65 -1.08
CA GLU A 22 -81.07 -140.04 -1.23
C GLU A 22 -82.40 -140.28 -0.50
N ARG A 23 -82.66 -139.63 0.66
CA ARG A 23 -83.93 -139.79 1.40
C ARG A 23 -85.03 -138.80 1.01
N PHE A 24 -84.69 -137.61 0.53
CA PHE A 24 -85.68 -136.56 0.27
C PHE A 24 -85.68 -136.01 -1.16
N GLY A 25 -84.84 -136.55 -2.05
CA GLY A 25 -84.82 -136.16 -3.46
C GLY A 25 -84.33 -134.73 -3.69
N THR A 26 -83.90 -134.45 -4.91
CA THR A 26 -83.46 -133.13 -5.36
C THR A 26 -84.54 -132.07 -5.18
N LEU A 27 -84.24 -131.03 -4.39
CA LEU A 27 -85.05 -129.84 -4.14
C LEU A 27 -85.03 -128.87 -5.34
N GLY A 28 -85.22 -129.42 -6.53
CA GLY A 28 -85.56 -128.69 -7.74
C GLY A 28 -86.97 -129.11 -8.14
N GLU A 29 -87.93 -128.20 -7.95
CA GLU A 29 -89.29 -128.29 -8.51
C GLU A 29 -90.17 -129.44 -8.01
N LYS A 30 -90.57 -129.36 -6.74
CA LYS A 30 -91.96 -129.70 -6.38
C LYS A 30 -92.58 -128.52 -5.66
N ARG A 31 -93.28 -127.68 -6.44
CA ARG A 31 -94.40 -126.87 -5.92
C ARG A 31 -95.44 -127.84 -5.39
N VAL A 32 -95.32 -128.22 -4.13
CA VAL A 32 -96.44 -128.81 -3.39
C VAL A 32 -97.35 -127.65 -3.05
N GLY A 33 -98.38 -127.46 -3.87
CA GLY A 33 -99.59 -126.78 -3.43
C GLY A 33 -100.12 -127.53 -2.21
N LEU A 34 -99.89 -126.96 -1.03
CA LEU A 34 -100.61 -127.32 0.18
C LEU A 34 -101.94 -126.55 0.18
N PRO A 35 -103.10 -127.22 0.11
CA PRO A 35 -104.38 -126.60 0.38
C PRO A 35 -104.56 -126.54 1.90
N GLY A 36 -104.64 -125.32 2.46
CA GLY A 36 -104.94 -125.10 3.88
C GLY A 36 -103.94 -124.21 4.63
N LEU A 37 -103.67 -123.00 4.12
CA LEU A 37 -103.11 -121.93 4.94
C LEU A 37 -104.24 -121.26 5.72
N SER A 38 -104.09 -121.03 7.03
CA SER A 38 -105.10 -120.30 7.81
C SER A 38 -105.21 -118.85 7.27
N PRO A 39 -106.41 -118.23 7.27
CA PRO A 39 -106.60 -116.86 6.79
C PRO A 39 -105.61 -115.84 7.40
N GLN A 40 -105.23 -116.03 8.67
CA GLN A 40 -104.23 -115.22 9.36
C GLN A 40 -102.81 -115.36 8.78
N LEU A 41 -102.42 -116.54 8.29
CA LEU A 41 -101.10 -116.76 7.68
C LEU A 41 -101.02 -116.11 6.29
N VAL A 42 -102.10 -116.17 5.51
CA VAL A 42 -102.19 -115.49 4.20
C VAL A 42 -102.13 -113.98 4.37
N GLU A 43 -102.80 -113.44 5.38
CA GLU A 43 -102.76 -112.01 5.70
C GLU A 43 -101.38 -111.57 6.19
N LYS A 44 -100.73 -112.34 7.08
CA LYS A 44 -99.33 -112.09 7.48
C LYS A 44 -98.34 -112.22 6.34
N GLN A 45 -98.57 -113.12 5.38
CA GLN A 45 -97.76 -113.24 4.18
C GLN A 45 -97.96 -112.04 3.24
N ARG A 46 -99.19 -111.52 3.10
CA ARG A 46 -99.46 -110.27 2.37
C ARG A 46 -98.82 -109.07 3.05
N GLU A 47 -98.88 -108.97 4.37
CA GLU A 47 -98.19 -107.94 5.15
C GLU A 47 -96.68 -108.02 4.97
N MET A 48 -96.10 -109.24 5.02
CA MET A 48 -94.67 -109.47 4.81
C MET A 48 -94.22 -109.09 3.40
N VAL A 49 -94.99 -109.42 2.37
CA VAL A 49 -94.72 -108.99 1.00
C VAL A 49 -94.83 -107.47 0.88
N LYS A 50 -95.83 -106.84 1.50
CA LYS A 50 -96.00 -105.40 1.50
C LYS A 50 -94.84 -104.68 2.21
N THR A 51 -94.41 -105.16 3.37
CA THR A 51 -93.28 -104.57 4.11
C THR A 51 -91.95 -104.84 3.40
N ASN A 52 -91.77 -106.01 2.79
CA ASN A 52 -90.59 -106.29 1.97
C ASN A 52 -90.54 -105.40 0.73
N ASN A 53 -91.67 -105.20 0.05
CA ASN A 53 -91.75 -104.27 -1.09
C ASN A 53 -91.46 -102.83 -0.66
N GLN A 54 -91.99 -102.38 0.49
CA GLN A 54 -91.66 -101.05 1.04
C GLN A 54 -90.19 -100.91 1.40
N LEU A 55 -89.57 -101.96 1.96
CA LEU A 55 -88.14 -101.98 2.27
C LEU A 55 -87.30 -101.95 0.99
N GLU A 56 -87.71 -102.69 -0.05
CA GLU A 56 -87.06 -102.71 -1.35
C GLU A 56 -87.18 -101.36 -2.06
N GLU A 57 -88.37 -100.74 -2.05
CA GLU A 57 -88.56 -99.37 -2.52
C GLU A 57 -87.70 -98.35 -1.76
N ALA A 58 -87.62 -98.46 -0.43
CA ALA A 58 -86.79 -97.57 0.38
C ALA A 58 -85.30 -97.75 0.09
N ARG A 59 -84.84 -98.99 -0.09
CA ARG A 59 -83.46 -99.29 -0.53
C ARG A 59 -83.18 -98.71 -1.91
N ASN A 60 -84.08 -98.90 -2.87
CA ASN A 60 -83.93 -98.35 -4.23
C ASN A 60 -83.92 -96.82 -4.23
N LYS A 61 -84.78 -96.18 -3.42
CA LYS A 61 -84.79 -94.71 -3.23
C LYS A 61 -83.48 -94.22 -2.58
N PHE A 62 -82.98 -94.92 -1.57
CA PHE A 62 -81.72 -94.56 -0.92
C PHE A 62 -80.52 -94.72 -1.86
N GLU A 63 -80.42 -95.81 -2.61
CA GLU A 63 -79.35 -96.00 -3.60
C GLU A 63 -79.42 -94.94 -4.72
N THR A 64 -80.63 -94.62 -5.19
CA THR A 64 -80.85 -93.51 -6.15
C THR A 64 -80.46 -92.15 -5.56
N TRP A 65 -80.77 -91.90 -4.29
CA TRP A 65 -80.37 -90.67 -3.60
C TRP A 65 -78.86 -90.61 -3.41
N LYS A 66 -78.23 -91.69 -2.96
CA LYS A 66 -76.79 -91.79 -2.72
C LYS A 66 -75.99 -91.57 -4.01
N THR A 67 -76.40 -92.20 -5.11
CA THR A 67 -75.77 -91.99 -6.42
C THR A 67 -75.94 -90.56 -6.90
N ASN A 68 -77.13 -89.96 -6.76
CA ASN A 68 -77.35 -88.55 -7.09
C ASN A 68 -76.56 -87.59 -6.21
N PHE A 69 -76.46 -87.87 -4.91
CA PHE A 69 -75.68 -87.07 -3.97
C PHE A 69 -74.19 -87.15 -4.28
N GLN A 70 -73.65 -88.35 -4.54
CA GLN A 70 -72.26 -88.54 -4.96
C GLN A 70 -71.98 -87.81 -6.29
N ARG A 71 -72.89 -87.88 -7.25
CA ARG A 71 -72.79 -87.12 -8.51
C ARG A 71 -72.76 -85.61 -8.28
N LYS A 72 -73.71 -85.08 -7.48
CA LYS A 72 -73.75 -83.64 -7.16
C LYS A 72 -72.53 -83.18 -6.37
N LYS A 73 -72.05 -83.99 -5.42
CA LYS A 73 -70.82 -83.70 -4.67
C LYS A 73 -69.64 -83.57 -5.63
N LYS A 74 -69.46 -84.55 -6.52
CA LYS A 74 -68.41 -84.49 -7.54
C LYS A 74 -68.55 -83.25 -8.44
N GLU A 75 -69.76 -82.92 -8.89
CA GLU A 75 -70.00 -81.73 -9.70
C GLU A 75 -69.64 -80.42 -8.97
N VAL A 76 -69.92 -80.33 -7.67
CA VAL A 76 -69.55 -79.17 -6.84
C VAL A 76 -68.03 -79.12 -6.66
N ASP A 77 -67.38 -80.24 -6.37
CA ASP A 77 -65.93 -80.32 -6.22
C ASP A 77 -65.22 -79.93 -7.53
N ASP A 78 -65.71 -80.41 -8.68
CA ASP A 78 -65.21 -80.07 -10.02
C ASP A 78 -65.38 -78.56 -10.32
N LYS A 79 -66.53 -77.96 -9.96
CA LYS A 79 -66.76 -76.51 -10.10
C LYS A 79 -65.86 -75.68 -9.19
N GLN A 80 -65.65 -76.11 -7.95
CA GLN A 80 -64.76 -75.44 -7.01
C GLN A 80 -63.31 -75.46 -7.52
N ALA A 81 -62.84 -76.61 -8.01
CA ALA A 81 -61.53 -76.73 -8.62
C ALA A 81 -61.38 -75.82 -9.86
N ALA A 82 -62.41 -75.76 -10.73
CA ALA A 82 -62.41 -74.86 -11.88
C ALA A 82 -62.38 -73.37 -11.48
N LEU A 83 -63.10 -72.98 -10.44
CA LEU A 83 -63.08 -71.61 -9.92
C LEU A 83 -61.72 -71.24 -9.32
N GLU A 84 -61.08 -72.16 -8.60
CA GLU A 84 -59.73 -71.95 -8.06
C GLU A 84 -58.70 -71.80 -9.18
N ASP A 85 -58.81 -72.60 -10.24
CA ASP A 85 -57.96 -72.47 -11.41
C ASP A 85 -58.17 -71.13 -12.13
N GLN A 86 -59.43 -70.71 -12.33
CA GLN A 86 -59.73 -69.38 -12.89
C GLN A 86 -59.17 -68.23 -12.05
N LYS A 87 -59.26 -68.33 -10.71
CA LYS A 87 -58.66 -67.33 -9.80
C LYS A 87 -57.15 -67.25 -9.99
N ARG A 88 -56.46 -68.39 -10.04
CA ARG A 88 -55.01 -68.43 -10.31
C ARG A 88 -54.64 -67.78 -11.63
N HIS A 89 -55.43 -68.02 -12.69
CA HIS A 89 -55.22 -67.39 -13.98
C HIS A 89 -55.43 -65.86 -13.93
N LEU A 90 -56.45 -65.40 -13.22
CA LEU A 90 -56.71 -63.96 -13.02
C LEU A 90 -55.61 -63.28 -12.21
N ASP A 91 -55.11 -63.93 -11.16
CA ASP A 91 -54.00 -63.41 -10.34
C ASP A 91 -52.70 -63.34 -11.16
N ALA A 92 -52.40 -64.38 -11.93
CA ALA A 92 -51.26 -64.41 -12.84
C ALA A 92 -51.37 -63.32 -13.93
N PHE A 93 -52.55 -63.13 -14.51
CA PHE A 93 -52.79 -62.06 -15.47
C PHE A 93 -52.62 -60.68 -14.84
N THR A 94 -53.19 -60.45 -13.66
CA THR A 94 -53.10 -59.17 -12.95
C THR A 94 -51.66 -58.82 -12.59
N THR A 95 -50.90 -59.78 -12.06
CA THR A 95 -49.48 -59.58 -11.73
C THR A 95 -48.64 -59.32 -12.99
N GLN A 96 -48.89 -60.02 -14.09
CA GLN A 96 -48.22 -59.77 -15.36
C GLN A 96 -48.54 -58.37 -15.91
N GLN A 97 -49.80 -57.93 -15.85
CA GLN A 97 -50.20 -56.60 -16.31
C GLN A 97 -49.61 -55.49 -15.43
N MET A 98 -49.62 -55.68 -14.11
CA MET A 98 -48.98 -54.73 -13.19
C MET A 98 -47.49 -54.59 -13.48
N SER A 99 -46.77 -55.70 -13.67
CA SER A 99 -45.35 -55.66 -14.04
C SER A 99 -45.12 -54.98 -15.40
N ALA A 100 -45.99 -55.21 -16.38
CA ALA A 100 -45.91 -54.55 -17.68
C ALA A 100 -46.15 -53.03 -17.56
N LEU A 101 -47.13 -52.61 -16.76
CA LEU A 101 -47.41 -51.20 -16.48
C LEU A 101 -46.27 -50.52 -15.73
N GLU A 102 -45.68 -51.16 -14.73
CA GLU A 102 -44.52 -50.64 -14.02
C GLU A 102 -43.33 -50.46 -14.95
N LYS A 103 -43.05 -51.43 -15.81
CA LYS A 103 -41.98 -51.32 -16.83
C LYS A 103 -42.26 -50.20 -17.82
N ALA A 104 -43.51 -50.02 -18.27
CA ALA A 104 -43.88 -48.94 -19.17
C ALA A 104 -43.67 -47.56 -18.50
N LYS A 105 -44.11 -47.39 -17.25
CA LYS A 105 -43.89 -46.17 -16.47
C LYS A 105 -42.42 -45.87 -16.21
N ALA A 106 -41.62 -46.90 -15.93
CA ALA A 106 -40.19 -46.74 -15.73
C ALA A 106 -39.51 -46.23 -17.01
N ARG A 107 -39.84 -46.80 -18.17
CA ARG A 107 -39.33 -46.34 -19.47
C ARG A 107 -39.76 -44.92 -19.81
N GLU A 108 -41.03 -44.60 -19.59
CA GLU A 108 -41.55 -43.24 -19.76
C GLU A 108 -40.74 -42.23 -18.92
N GLN A 109 -40.47 -42.55 -17.65
CA GLN A 109 -39.69 -41.69 -16.78
C GLN A 109 -38.22 -41.56 -17.23
N GLU A 110 -37.62 -42.65 -17.70
CA GLU A 110 -36.26 -42.65 -18.28
C GLU A 110 -36.20 -41.76 -19.52
N GLU A 111 -37.17 -41.87 -20.44
CA GLU A 111 -37.26 -41.05 -21.65
C GLU A 111 -37.45 -39.56 -21.31
N ILE A 112 -38.32 -39.23 -20.34
CA ILE A 112 -38.49 -37.84 -19.87
C ILE A 112 -37.19 -37.29 -19.30
N ASN A 113 -36.46 -38.09 -18.52
CA ASN A 113 -35.19 -37.67 -17.94
C ASN A 113 -34.11 -37.49 -19.02
N GLN A 114 -34.04 -38.38 -20.00
CA GLN A 114 -33.14 -38.25 -21.15
C GLN A 114 -33.46 -37.01 -21.96
N ALA A 115 -34.73 -36.75 -22.29
CA ALA A 115 -35.16 -35.55 -23.01
C ALA A 115 -34.75 -34.28 -22.26
N ARG A 116 -34.97 -34.22 -20.95
CA ARG A 116 -34.54 -33.08 -20.11
C ARG A 116 -33.03 -32.86 -20.10
N ASN A 117 -32.24 -33.94 -20.11
CA ASN A 117 -30.78 -33.83 -20.16
C ASN A 117 -30.33 -33.31 -21.52
N ILE A 118 -30.88 -33.85 -22.60
CA ILE A 118 -30.61 -33.38 -23.97
C ILE A 118 -31.00 -31.90 -24.12
N GLU A 119 -32.15 -31.47 -23.61
CA GLU A 119 -32.57 -30.06 -23.64
C GLU A 119 -31.59 -29.14 -22.88
N LYS A 120 -31.03 -29.60 -21.76
CA LYS A 120 -30.03 -28.83 -21.01
C LYS A 120 -28.72 -28.73 -21.78
N GLU A 121 -28.23 -29.84 -22.32
CA GLU A 121 -27.01 -29.88 -23.15
C GLU A 121 -27.17 -29.00 -24.39
N LEU A 122 -28.32 -29.06 -25.05
CA LEU A 122 -28.62 -28.23 -26.23
C LEU A 122 -28.61 -26.75 -25.88
N LYS A 123 -29.19 -26.34 -24.73
CA LYS A 123 -29.12 -24.95 -24.26
C LYS A 123 -27.68 -24.50 -24.00
N GLN A 124 -26.88 -25.33 -23.33
CA GLN A 124 -25.47 -25.02 -23.07
C GLN A 124 -24.66 -24.89 -24.35
N LEU A 125 -24.89 -25.77 -25.32
CA LEU A 125 -24.22 -25.71 -26.62
C LEU A 125 -24.64 -24.46 -27.42
N MET A 126 -25.91 -24.06 -27.37
CA MET A 126 -26.39 -22.83 -28.00
C MET A 126 -25.75 -21.58 -27.37
N GLU A 127 -25.62 -21.54 -26.04
CA GLU A 127 -24.93 -20.44 -25.35
C GLU A 127 -23.46 -20.35 -25.78
N GLN A 128 -22.75 -21.50 -25.84
CA GLN A 128 -21.37 -21.57 -26.30
C GLN A 128 -21.20 -21.17 -27.77
N GLU A 129 -22.13 -21.58 -28.65
CA GLU A 129 -22.12 -21.21 -30.05
C GLU A 129 -22.26 -19.69 -30.21
N GLU A 130 -23.17 -19.06 -29.47
CA GLU A 130 -23.38 -17.62 -29.52
C GLU A 130 -22.17 -16.85 -28.96
N GLU A 131 -21.56 -17.31 -27.87
CA GLU A 131 -20.32 -16.72 -27.34
C GLU A 131 -19.18 -16.78 -28.35
N LEU A 132 -18.96 -17.95 -28.97
CA LEU A 132 -17.93 -18.13 -29.98
C LEU A 132 -18.21 -17.28 -31.22
N ARG A 133 -19.47 -17.13 -31.61
CA ARG A 133 -19.89 -16.27 -32.72
C ARG A 133 -19.58 -14.81 -32.41
N GLN A 134 -19.89 -14.32 -31.22
CA GLN A 134 -19.57 -12.95 -30.80
C GLN A 134 -18.06 -12.70 -30.75
N GLN A 135 -17.27 -13.66 -30.28
CA GLN A 135 -15.81 -13.59 -30.32
C GLN A 135 -15.30 -13.51 -31.75
N ASN A 136 -15.83 -14.34 -32.66
CA ASN A 136 -15.46 -14.35 -34.07
C ASN A 136 -15.82 -13.03 -34.75
N ASP A 137 -17.02 -12.49 -34.51
CA ASP A 137 -17.44 -11.18 -35.02
C ASP A 137 -16.54 -10.04 -34.50
N THR A 138 -16.07 -10.13 -33.26
CA THR A 138 -15.15 -9.15 -32.68
C THR A 138 -13.78 -9.24 -33.34
N LEU A 139 -13.21 -10.44 -33.46
CA LEU A 139 -11.94 -10.67 -34.15
C LEU A 139 -12.01 -10.26 -35.62
N GLN A 140 -13.12 -10.53 -36.31
CA GLN A 140 -13.34 -10.12 -37.68
C GLN A 140 -13.34 -8.59 -37.81
N LYS A 141 -14.01 -7.88 -36.90
CA LYS A 141 -13.98 -6.40 -36.86
C LYS A 141 -12.57 -5.86 -36.60
N GLU A 142 -11.83 -6.47 -35.68
CA GLU A 142 -10.43 -6.08 -35.40
C GLU A 142 -9.54 -6.31 -36.62
N LEU A 143 -9.71 -7.45 -37.30
CA LEU A 143 -9.00 -7.76 -38.54
C LEU A 143 -9.32 -6.73 -39.62
N ASP A 144 -10.60 -6.41 -39.82
CA ASP A 144 -11.04 -5.42 -40.81
C ASP A 144 -10.54 -4.00 -40.48
N GLN A 145 -10.34 -3.66 -39.20
CA GLN A 145 -9.71 -2.41 -38.78
C GLN A 145 -8.20 -2.36 -39.06
N LEU A 146 -7.51 -3.49 -38.89
CA LEU A 146 -6.06 -3.59 -39.11
C LEU A 146 -5.69 -3.80 -40.58
N ARG A 147 -6.63 -4.30 -41.40
CA ARG A 147 -6.43 -4.60 -42.82
C ARG A 147 -5.94 -3.39 -43.63
N PRO A 148 -6.51 -2.17 -43.51
CA PRO A 148 -6.00 -0.99 -44.20
C PRO A 148 -4.53 -0.67 -43.86
N CYS A 149 -4.13 -0.90 -42.61
CA CYS A 149 -2.74 -0.69 -42.18
C CYS A 149 -1.79 -1.72 -42.82
N ALA A 150 -2.21 -2.98 -42.87
CA ALA A 150 -1.45 -4.04 -43.55
C ALA A 150 -1.33 -3.77 -45.06
N ASP A 151 -2.43 -3.41 -45.72
CA ASP A 151 -2.47 -3.07 -47.14
C ASP A 151 -1.59 -1.85 -47.45
N TYR A 152 -1.60 -0.84 -46.57
CA TYR A 152 -0.70 0.30 -46.67
C TYR A 152 0.76 -0.11 -46.57
N LEU A 153 1.14 -0.91 -45.56
CA LEU A 153 2.52 -1.38 -45.40
C LEU A 153 2.98 -2.21 -46.60
N GLN A 154 2.11 -3.06 -47.14
CA GLN A 154 2.40 -3.80 -48.36
C GLN A 154 2.63 -2.85 -49.55
N THR A 155 1.78 -1.84 -49.71
CA THR A 155 1.94 -0.81 -50.76
C THR A 155 3.27 -0.05 -50.61
N VAL A 156 3.71 0.23 -49.38
CA VAL A 156 5.01 0.88 -49.11
C VAL A 156 6.17 -0.05 -49.51
N VAL A 157 6.10 -1.34 -49.21
CA VAL A 157 7.11 -2.33 -49.65
C VAL A 157 7.15 -2.39 -51.18
N ASP A 158 5.98 -2.48 -51.83
CA ASP A 158 5.89 -2.59 -53.28
C ASP A 158 6.40 -1.33 -54.01
N SER A 159 6.23 -0.15 -53.41
CA SER A 159 6.67 1.13 -53.98
C SER A 159 8.11 1.51 -53.63
N CYS A 160 8.64 1.02 -52.51
CA CYS A 160 9.95 1.42 -52.00
C CYS A 160 10.95 0.27 -52.07
N GLN A 161 11.88 0.32 -53.04
CA GLN A 161 12.95 -0.67 -53.21
C GLN A 161 13.93 -0.79 -52.02
N SER A 162 13.82 0.10 -51.04
CA SER A 162 14.70 0.08 -49.85
C SER A 162 14.26 -0.94 -48.79
N PHE A 163 13.07 -1.54 -48.91
CA PHE A 163 12.55 -2.52 -47.97
C PHE A 163 12.15 -3.78 -48.71
N ASP A 164 12.70 -4.92 -48.30
CA ASP A 164 12.39 -6.22 -48.93
C ASP A 164 11.04 -6.80 -48.48
N ASN A 165 10.62 -6.50 -47.25
CA ASN A 165 9.37 -6.98 -46.66
C ASN A 165 8.86 -6.03 -45.56
N ILE A 166 7.62 -6.25 -45.12
CA ILE A 166 6.96 -5.44 -44.08
C ILE A 166 7.75 -5.52 -42.76
N GLU A 167 8.30 -6.69 -42.42
CA GLU A 167 9.10 -6.88 -41.20
C GLU A 167 10.35 -5.99 -41.18
N ALA A 168 11.00 -5.76 -42.33
CA ALA A 168 12.15 -4.88 -42.45
C ALA A 168 11.78 -3.42 -42.12
N ILE A 169 10.59 -2.97 -42.53
CA ILE A 169 10.06 -1.64 -42.17
C ILE A 169 9.87 -1.57 -40.64
N LEU A 170 9.20 -2.56 -40.07
CA LEU A 170 8.90 -2.60 -38.64
C LEU A 170 10.17 -2.65 -37.79
N ASN A 171 11.14 -3.48 -38.16
CA ASN A 171 12.42 -3.59 -37.46
C ASN A 171 13.23 -2.30 -37.52
N ARG A 172 13.26 -1.63 -38.69
CA ARG A 172 13.91 -0.31 -38.81
C ARG A 172 13.22 0.73 -37.94
N HIS A 173 11.88 0.76 -37.94
CA HIS A 173 11.13 1.66 -37.07
C HIS A 173 11.38 1.36 -35.59
N GLN A 174 11.44 0.09 -35.19
CA GLN A 174 11.74 -0.31 -33.82
C GLN A 174 13.14 0.14 -33.39
N THR A 175 14.13 0.01 -34.28
CA THR A 175 15.50 0.48 -34.02
C THR A 175 15.55 2.02 -33.93
N LEU A 176 14.81 2.73 -34.78
CA LEU A 176 14.67 4.18 -34.71
C LEU A 176 13.96 4.64 -33.42
N ALA A 177 12.93 3.92 -32.99
CA ALA A 177 12.25 4.20 -31.73
C ALA A 177 13.17 3.96 -30.52
N ALA A 178 13.94 2.87 -30.52
CA ALA A 178 14.92 2.56 -29.48
C ALA A 178 16.02 3.63 -29.40
N THR A 179 16.63 3.97 -30.54
CA THR A 179 17.65 5.04 -30.59
C THR A 179 17.08 6.40 -30.16
N ARG A 180 15.85 6.74 -30.56
CA ARG A 180 15.16 7.94 -30.07
C ARG A 180 15.00 7.93 -28.54
N ALA A 181 14.62 6.80 -27.95
CA ALA A 181 14.48 6.68 -26.50
C ALA A 181 15.83 6.92 -25.80
N GLU A 182 16.92 6.32 -26.29
CA GLU A 182 18.27 6.57 -25.74
C GLU A 182 18.69 8.03 -25.85
N TYR A 183 18.40 8.71 -26.96
CA TYR A 183 18.72 10.12 -27.13
C TYR A 183 17.91 11.02 -26.19
N LEU A 184 16.64 10.69 -25.95
CA LEU A 184 15.81 11.43 -24.99
C LEU A 184 16.33 11.28 -23.56
N GLU A 185 16.74 10.07 -23.17
CA GLU A 185 17.38 9.83 -21.88
C GLU A 185 18.68 10.61 -21.73
N LYS A 186 19.58 10.51 -22.72
CA LYS A 186 20.85 11.27 -22.75
C LYS A 186 20.62 12.78 -22.68
N TYR A 187 19.61 13.29 -23.38
CA TYR A 187 19.24 14.70 -23.35
C TYR A 187 18.75 15.13 -21.96
N GLN A 188 17.89 14.32 -21.34
CA GLN A 188 17.38 14.58 -20.00
C GLN A 188 18.51 14.58 -18.96
N ASP A 189 19.43 13.62 -19.05
CA ASP A 189 20.65 13.56 -18.23
C ASP A 189 21.53 14.79 -18.40
N LEU A 190 21.77 15.23 -19.65
CA LEU A 190 22.55 16.43 -19.92
C LEU A 190 21.90 17.68 -19.31
N MET A 191 20.58 17.79 -19.44
CA MET A 191 19.81 18.91 -18.91
C MET A 191 19.86 18.95 -17.38
N GLN A 192 19.78 17.80 -16.71
CA GLN A 192 19.97 17.71 -15.27
C GLN A 192 21.38 18.11 -14.86
N ARG A 193 22.41 17.58 -15.53
CA ARG A 193 23.81 17.94 -15.24
C ARG A 193 24.06 19.43 -15.40
N TYR A 194 23.58 20.02 -16.50
CA TYR A 194 23.69 21.45 -16.76
C TYR A 194 23.04 22.27 -15.63
N GLY A 195 21.82 21.91 -15.22
CA GLY A 195 21.14 22.57 -14.10
C GLY A 195 21.91 22.44 -12.77
N THR A 196 22.50 21.27 -12.49
CA THR A 196 23.31 21.09 -11.28
C THR A 196 24.62 21.86 -11.32
N ASP A 197 25.28 21.97 -12.48
CA ASP A 197 26.55 22.66 -12.61
C ASP A 197 26.37 24.18 -12.59
N GLU A 198 25.28 24.69 -13.18
CA GLU A 198 24.88 26.09 -13.03
C GLU A 198 24.61 26.43 -11.56
N ALA A 199 23.88 25.58 -10.83
CA ALA A 199 23.64 25.75 -9.40
C ALA A 199 24.93 25.70 -8.54
N LYS A 200 25.88 24.81 -8.87
CA LYS A 200 27.19 24.79 -8.20
C LYS A 200 27.99 26.06 -8.50
N LEU A 201 27.95 26.55 -9.73
CA LEU A 201 28.69 27.74 -10.13
C LEU A 201 28.14 29.00 -9.44
N THR A 202 26.81 29.14 -9.36
CA THR A 202 26.17 30.24 -8.62
C THR A 202 26.52 30.19 -7.14
N GLN A 203 26.49 29.02 -6.51
CA GLN A 203 26.93 28.83 -5.12
C GLN A 203 28.41 29.21 -4.91
N GLN A 204 29.29 28.83 -5.85
CA GLN A 204 30.71 29.22 -5.80
C GLN A 204 30.90 30.74 -5.96
N LEU A 205 30.13 31.38 -6.83
CA LEU A 205 30.16 32.83 -6.99
C LEU A 205 29.65 33.55 -5.75
N GLU A 206 28.57 33.08 -5.13
CA GLU A 206 28.05 33.65 -3.89
C GLU A 206 29.05 33.51 -2.73
N SER A 207 29.66 32.34 -2.56
CA SER A 207 30.69 32.14 -1.53
C SER A 207 31.91 33.05 -1.74
N ARG A 208 32.38 33.21 -2.98
CA ARG A 208 33.47 34.15 -3.30
C ARG A 208 33.07 35.61 -3.10
N LYS A 209 31.84 36.00 -3.45
CA LYS A 209 31.32 37.35 -3.18
C LYS A 209 31.27 37.63 -1.68
N SER A 210 30.75 36.69 -0.89
CA SER A 210 30.72 36.80 0.57
C SER A 210 32.13 36.95 1.13
N HIS A 211 33.07 36.13 0.67
CA HIS A 211 34.46 36.23 1.11
C HIS A 211 35.10 37.59 0.76
N LEU A 212 34.82 38.12 -0.43
CA LEU A 212 35.30 39.44 -0.83
C LEU A 212 34.71 40.55 0.03
N ILE A 213 33.42 40.47 0.37
CA ILE A 213 32.75 41.40 1.28
C ILE A 213 33.42 41.36 2.66
N ASP A 214 33.68 40.17 3.20
CA ASP A 214 34.35 40.00 4.50
C ASP A 214 35.77 40.57 4.50
N CYS A 215 36.55 40.31 3.45
CA CYS A 215 37.89 40.88 3.28
C CYS A 215 37.84 42.42 3.19
N THR A 216 36.87 42.95 2.44
CA THR A 216 36.68 44.40 2.28
C THR A 216 36.27 45.04 3.60
N MET A 217 35.38 44.40 4.36
CA MET A 217 34.95 44.86 5.68
C MET A 217 36.13 44.90 6.66
N LYS A 218 36.94 43.83 6.71
CA LYS A 218 38.16 43.78 7.53
C LYS A 218 39.18 44.85 7.13
N TYR A 219 39.35 45.08 5.84
CA TYR A 219 40.24 46.14 5.33
C TYR A 219 39.74 47.53 5.73
N ASN A 220 38.44 47.80 5.57
CA ASN A 220 37.81 49.06 5.97
C ASN A 220 37.90 49.28 7.49
N GLU A 221 37.70 48.24 8.29
CA GLU A 221 37.91 48.29 9.75
C GLU A 221 39.37 48.64 10.09
N GLY A 222 40.32 48.03 9.38
CA GLY A 222 41.75 48.37 9.50
C GLY A 222 42.04 49.83 9.15
N LEU A 223 41.49 50.34 8.05
CA LEU A 223 41.60 51.75 7.67
C LEU A 223 41.01 52.68 8.73
N ALA A 224 39.85 52.36 9.28
CA ALA A 224 39.22 53.13 10.34
C ALA A 224 40.10 53.19 11.61
N LYS A 225 40.69 52.04 12.02
CA LYS A 225 41.64 51.98 13.14
C LYS A 225 42.88 52.83 12.90
N VAL A 226 43.47 52.78 11.69
CA VAL A 226 44.62 53.62 11.32
C VAL A 226 44.26 55.10 11.34
N ALA A 227 43.10 55.48 10.80
CA ALA A 227 42.63 56.86 10.83
C ALA A 227 42.41 57.36 12.27
N GLN A 228 41.82 56.53 13.14
CA GLN A 228 41.65 56.85 14.56
C GLN A 228 43.00 57.00 15.28
N ALA A 229 43.96 56.11 15.01
CA ALA A 229 45.30 56.19 15.58
C ALA A 229 46.06 57.44 15.09
N LYS A 230 45.94 57.81 13.81
CA LYS A 230 46.50 59.06 13.27
C LYS A 230 45.94 60.28 13.98
N LYS A 231 44.61 60.39 14.11
CA LYS A 231 43.97 61.46 14.88
C LYS A 231 44.50 61.52 16.32
N LEU A 232 44.55 60.38 17.02
CA LEU A 232 45.07 60.34 18.39
C LEU A 232 46.54 60.78 18.47
N ASN A 233 47.38 60.37 17.52
CA ASN A 233 48.78 60.78 17.45
C ASN A 233 48.93 62.27 17.13
N GLU A 234 48.09 62.84 16.27
CA GLU A 234 48.04 64.28 16.01
C GLU A 234 47.64 65.06 17.27
N TYR A 235 46.63 64.59 18.01
CA TYR A 235 46.28 65.16 19.31
C TYR A 235 47.45 65.08 20.30
N ARG A 236 48.14 63.93 20.40
CA ARG A 236 49.32 63.79 21.27
C ARG A 236 50.46 64.71 20.86
N ARG A 237 50.74 64.84 19.56
CA ARG A 237 51.79 65.72 19.02
C ARG A 237 51.47 67.18 19.31
N THR A 238 50.23 67.61 19.09
CA THR A 238 49.81 69.00 19.38
C THR A 238 49.85 69.30 20.87
N THR A 239 49.49 68.36 21.74
CA THR A 239 49.68 68.49 23.18
C THR A 239 51.15 68.63 23.55
N LEU A 240 52.03 67.77 23.03
CA LEU A 240 53.48 67.85 23.25
C LEU A 240 54.08 69.19 22.79
N ILE A 241 53.68 69.68 21.62
CA ILE A 241 54.13 70.98 21.12
C ILE A 241 53.71 72.10 22.08
N LYS A 242 52.45 72.11 22.53
CA LYS A 242 51.96 73.10 23.50
C LYS A 242 52.72 73.02 24.83
N ASP A 243 53.05 71.82 25.30
CA ASP A 243 53.82 71.64 26.53
C ASP A 243 55.26 72.14 26.39
N VAL A 244 55.93 71.84 25.26
CA VAL A 244 57.27 72.37 24.95
C VAL A 244 57.24 73.89 24.87
N GLN A 245 56.26 74.47 24.17
CA GLN A 245 56.13 75.91 24.01
C GLN A 245 55.90 76.61 25.35
N ARG A 246 55.10 76.00 26.25
CA ARG A 246 54.94 76.48 27.63
C ARG A 246 56.25 76.43 28.43
N ILE A 247 57.10 75.43 28.21
CA ILE A 247 58.42 75.34 28.85
C ILE A 247 59.36 76.41 28.28
N GLU A 248 59.36 76.62 26.97
CA GLU A 248 60.13 77.68 26.30
C GLU A 248 59.73 79.07 26.80
N ASP A 249 58.43 79.37 26.88
CA ASP A 249 57.93 80.65 27.40
C ASP A 249 58.44 80.89 28.83
N LYS A 250 58.37 79.87 29.72
CA LYS A 250 58.93 79.94 31.08
C LYS A 250 60.45 80.16 31.08
N ASN A 251 61.18 79.54 30.16
CA ASN A 251 62.64 79.71 30.04
C ASN A 251 63.01 81.11 29.54
N VAL A 252 62.21 81.71 28.65
CA VAL A 252 62.38 83.08 28.18
C VAL A 252 62.12 84.07 29.33
N GLU A 253 61.03 83.89 30.08
CA GLU A 253 60.77 84.69 31.29
C GLU A 253 61.92 84.60 32.28
N LEU A 254 62.40 83.38 32.56
CA LEU A 254 63.51 83.12 33.46
C LEU A 254 64.82 83.77 32.95
N SER A 255 65.09 83.75 31.65
CA SER A 255 66.23 84.44 31.03
C SER A 255 66.12 85.96 31.10
N SER A 256 64.91 86.51 30.95
CA SER A 256 64.62 87.94 31.11
C SER A 256 64.88 88.41 32.54
N ILE A 257 64.43 87.62 33.53
CA ILE A 257 64.71 87.86 34.95
C ILE A 257 66.22 87.86 35.19
N LYS A 258 66.95 86.84 34.72
CA LYS A 258 68.42 86.75 34.83
C LYS A 258 69.14 87.94 34.21
N THR A 259 68.71 88.36 33.02
CA THR A 259 69.29 89.52 32.31
C THR A 259 69.02 90.82 33.08
N SER A 260 67.82 90.97 33.65
CA SER A 260 67.45 92.11 34.49
C SER A 260 68.32 92.18 35.74
N ILE A 261 68.50 91.05 36.45
CA ILE A 261 69.40 90.93 37.60
C ILE A 261 70.81 91.36 37.21
N ARG A 262 71.37 90.80 36.13
CA ARG A 262 72.73 91.12 35.67
C ARG A 262 72.88 92.59 35.25
N THR A 263 71.84 93.17 34.66
CA THR A 263 71.83 94.59 34.27
C THR A 263 71.84 95.51 35.50
N ILE A 264 71.03 95.21 36.51
CA ILE A 264 70.99 95.98 37.76
C ILE A 264 72.33 95.84 38.50
N TYR A 265 72.90 94.64 38.55
CA TYR A 265 74.20 94.36 39.16
C TYR A 265 75.33 95.14 38.48
N ASN A 266 75.43 95.06 37.15
CA ASN A 266 76.43 95.80 36.39
C ASN A 266 76.27 97.32 36.58
N ARG A 267 75.03 97.80 36.67
CA ARG A 267 74.76 99.23 36.94
C ARG A 267 75.18 99.63 38.36
N ALA A 268 75.01 98.75 39.34
CA ALA A 268 75.46 98.94 40.71
C ALA A 268 77.00 99.00 40.81
N ILE A 269 77.70 98.11 40.11
CA ILE A 269 79.17 98.11 40.01
C ILE A 269 79.69 99.36 39.30
N ASN A 270 79.15 99.69 38.12
CA ASN A 270 79.66 100.81 37.32
C ASN A 270 79.45 102.17 38.01
N LYS A 271 78.49 102.28 38.94
CA LYS A 271 78.23 103.50 39.73
C LYS A 271 78.93 103.53 41.09
N SER A 272 79.54 102.45 41.56
CA SER A 272 80.21 102.40 42.87
C SER A 272 81.65 102.94 42.87
N GLY A 273 82.11 103.55 41.75
CA GLY A 273 83.34 104.34 41.70
C GLY A 273 84.61 103.57 42.10
N THR A 274 84.58 102.24 42.05
CA THR A 274 85.71 101.39 42.41
C THR A 274 86.68 101.32 41.24
N SER A 275 87.99 101.51 41.50
CA SER A 275 89.02 101.61 40.47
C SER A 275 89.05 100.39 39.54
N VAL A 276 89.36 100.67 38.27
CA VAL A 276 89.31 99.75 37.12
C VAL A 276 90.14 98.47 37.31
N ASP A 277 91.10 98.44 38.24
CA ASP A 277 91.94 97.28 38.54
C ASP A 277 91.26 96.16 39.36
N MET A 278 90.09 96.39 39.94
CA MET A 278 89.30 95.34 40.64
C MET A 278 88.04 94.90 39.86
N ALA A 279 87.71 95.57 38.76
CA ALA A 279 86.51 95.31 37.96
C ALA A 279 86.71 94.25 36.85
N GLU A 280 87.95 93.90 36.50
CA GLU A 280 88.24 92.90 35.46
C GLU A 280 88.42 91.46 35.98
N LYS A 281 88.61 91.26 37.29
CA LYS A 281 88.74 89.91 37.91
C LYS A 281 87.44 89.27 38.40
N LYS A 282 86.31 89.99 38.37
CA LYS A 282 84.97 89.49 38.81
C LYS A 282 83.96 89.30 37.67
N LYS A 283 84.39 89.35 36.41
CA LYS A 283 83.48 89.29 35.25
C LYS A 283 83.10 87.90 34.77
N THR A 284 83.65 86.81 35.32
CA THR A 284 83.47 85.47 34.74
C THR A 284 82.84 84.38 35.62
N ASP A 285 82.60 84.57 36.91
CA ASP A 285 81.83 83.59 37.71
C ASP A 285 81.20 84.25 38.95
N VAL A 286 80.09 84.94 38.76
CA VAL A 286 79.24 85.42 39.86
C VAL A 286 77.87 84.83 39.65
N THR A 287 77.34 84.10 40.64
CA THR A 287 76.00 83.50 40.54
C THR A 287 74.91 84.56 40.64
N GLU A 288 73.73 84.29 40.11
CA GLU A 288 72.59 85.23 40.12
C GLU A 288 72.19 85.63 41.55
N GLU A 289 72.33 84.71 42.50
CA GLU A 289 72.11 84.93 43.94
C GLU A 289 73.12 85.92 44.53
N GLN A 290 74.41 85.76 44.19
CA GLN A 290 75.47 86.69 44.60
C GLN A 290 75.32 88.07 43.95
N MET A 291 74.79 88.14 42.72
CA MET A 291 74.45 89.41 42.08
C MET A 291 73.32 90.13 42.83
N LEU A 292 72.28 89.41 43.23
CA LEU A 292 71.16 89.95 44.01
C LEU A 292 71.61 90.44 45.39
N GLU A 293 72.44 89.67 46.10
CA GLU A 293 72.98 90.05 47.42
C GLU A 293 73.83 91.34 47.34
N TYR A 294 74.63 91.48 46.28
CA TYR A 294 75.38 92.72 46.03
C TYR A 294 74.47 93.91 45.69
N ILE A 295 73.43 93.68 44.87
CA ILE A 295 72.42 94.71 44.57
C ILE A 295 71.73 95.16 45.86
N GLU A 296 71.30 94.23 46.70
CA GLU A 296 70.63 94.48 47.97
C GLU A 296 71.51 95.31 48.91
N ASN A 297 72.76 94.90 49.13
CA ASN A 297 73.73 95.64 49.94
C ASN A 297 73.98 97.05 49.39
N ARG A 298 74.05 97.22 48.06
CA ARG A 298 74.24 98.54 47.45
C ARG A 298 73.01 99.43 47.56
N PHE A 299 71.81 98.87 47.49
CA PHE A 299 70.58 99.63 47.74
C PHE A 299 70.51 100.08 49.20
N ASN A 300 70.93 99.24 50.15
CA ASN A 300 71.07 99.63 51.55
C ASN A 300 72.11 100.75 51.74
N ASP A 301 73.31 100.64 51.13
CA ASP A 301 74.30 101.74 51.14
C ASP A 301 73.75 103.05 50.55
N LEU A 302 73.05 102.98 49.40
CA LEU A 302 72.49 104.16 48.75
C LEU A 302 71.37 104.78 49.58
N LYS A 303 70.59 103.95 50.28
CA LYS A 303 69.57 104.40 51.24
C LYS A 303 70.23 105.16 52.39
N ASP A 304 71.32 104.61 52.94
CA ASP A 304 72.10 105.25 54.01
C ASP A 304 72.75 106.56 53.53
N ILE A 305 73.25 106.64 52.28
CA ILE A 305 73.83 107.86 51.69
C ILE A 305 72.76 108.95 51.41
N ILE A 306 71.55 108.57 51.01
CA ILE A 306 70.45 109.54 50.79
C ILE A 306 69.97 110.16 52.10
N GLU A 307 70.06 109.41 53.20
CA GLU A 307 69.70 109.89 54.54
C GLU A 307 70.75 110.88 55.12
N ASP A 308 71.98 110.93 54.57
CA ASP A 308 73.07 111.78 55.07
C ASP A 308 73.35 113.01 54.16
N LYS A 309 72.67 114.14 54.40
CA LYS A 309 72.71 115.35 53.56
C LYS A 309 73.75 116.41 53.99
N LYS A 310 74.92 116.41 53.32
CA LYS A 310 75.60 117.62 52.81
C LYS A 310 76.36 117.25 51.51
N VAL A 311 75.90 117.76 50.37
CA VAL A 311 76.66 118.21 49.16
C VAL A 311 75.83 118.10 47.87
N VAL A 312 75.99 119.11 47.02
CA VAL A 312 75.26 119.49 45.80
C VAL A 312 76.10 119.20 44.56
N TYR A 313 75.50 118.63 43.49
CA TYR A 313 75.95 118.71 42.09
C TYR A 313 74.70 118.71 41.19
N LYS A 314 74.31 119.79 40.51
CA LYS A 314 74.81 120.45 39.27
C LYS A 314 74.77 119.59 37.99
N GLN A 315 74.00 120.12 37.04
CA GLN A 315 73.53 119.60 35.75
C GLN A 315 74.60 119.61 34.65
N GLN A 316 74.40 118.83 33.58
CA GLN A 316 74.50 119.37 32.21
C GLN A 316 73.79 118.49 31.14
N PRO A 317 73.28 119.09 30.03
CA PRO A 317 72.45 118.47 28.99
C PRO A 317 73.16 118.29 27.62
N HIS A 318 72.58 117.49 26.73
CA HIS A 318 72.62 117.48 25.24
C HIS A 318 71.95 116.15 24.80
N GLY A 319 71.22 115.98 23.69
CA GLY A 319 70.92 116.74 22.49
C GLY A 319 70.00 115.86 21.60
N GLU A 320 69.37 116.48 20.60
CA GLU A 320 68.27 116.01 19.75
C GLU A 320 68.60 114.87 18.76
N ALA A 321 67.57 114.11 18.33
CA ALA A 321 67.01 114.18 16.96
C ALA A 321 66.32 112.87 16.46
N ALA A 322 65.21 113.09 15.74
CA ALA A 322 64.70 112.35 14.58
C ALA A 322 63.92 111.01 14.74
N THR A 323 62.60 111.13 14.61
CA THR A 323 61.63 110.27 13.88
C THR A 323 62.10 110.01 12.41
N PRO A 324 61.55 109.06 11.58
CA PRO A 324 60.10 108.79 11.38
C PRO A 324 59.61 107.37 10.90
N THR A 325 58.33 107.10 11.23
CA THR A 325 57.18 106.64 10.40
C THR A 325 57.23 105.45 9.40
N ARG A 326 56.17 104.64 9.49
CA ARG A 326 55.22 104.19 8.42
C ARG A 326 55.34 102.75 7.87
N GLY A 327 54.20 102.04 7.84
CA GLY A 327 54.01 100.86 6.99
C GLY A 327 52.67 100.15 7.24
N GLN A 328 51.66 100.47 6.42
CA GLN A 328 50.31 99.89 6.40
C GLN A 328 50.24 98.60 5.56
N GLY A 329 49.32 97.70 5.94
CA GLY A 329 48.38 97.03 5.02
C GLY A 329 48.86 95.79 4.25
N THR A 330 48.08 94.71 4.26
CA THR A 330 47.03 94.48 3.25
C THR A 330 46.29 93.15 3.43
N ARG A 331 45.08 93.17 2.87
CA ARG A 331 44.01 92.18 2.77
C ARG A 331 44.22 91.30 1.53
N LYS A 332 43.71 90.06 1.53
CA LYS A 332 43.19 89.18 0.43
C LYS A 332 43.38 87.74 0.94
N GLY A 333 42.50 86.76 0.77
CA GLY A 333 41.46 86.49 -0.22
C GLY A 333 41.51 84.97 -0.44
N ASN A 334 40.37 84.29 -0.29
CA ASN A 334 40.06 82.89 -0.66
C ASN A 334 40.53 82.48 -2.08
N PRO A 335 40.29 81.27 -2.61
CA PRO A 335 39.96 79.94 -2.03
C PRO A 335 40.73 78.76 -2.70
N THR A 336 40.68 77.54 -2.15
CA THR A 336 40.22 76.29 -2.83
C THR A 336 40.13 75.15 -1.82
#